data_AF-A0A0G0HII0-F1
#
_entry.id   AF-A0A0G0HII0-F1
#
_cell.length_a   1.000
_cell.length_b   1.000
_cell.length_c   1.000
_cell.angle_alpha   90.00
_cell.angle_beta   90.00
_cell.angle_gamma   90.00
#
_symmetry.space_group_name_H-M   'P 1'
#
loop_
_entity.id
_entity.type
_entity.pdbx_description
1 polymer ?
#
loop_
_entity_poly.entity_id
_entity_poly.type
_entity_poly.pdbx_seq_one_letter_code
_entity_poly.pdbx_strand_id
1 'polypeptide(L)'
;MKNIASIFLLIALFAIPFATIVNAQDTETQTVELGTTTGDYTLETQVDDNTTRATNKYFDLTLSEGLQSPLDKSITYTLTIVPHVDSSKTQIIWDSSSTIKITPKHKEFVSVTKDGEFTYKATIKPTLGGTYNINATVISWQYDTNYTNTVNNSLELSNGLVSQPITPEYTILVVIQILVILGISGLAIWGGIELSKKFIKKTKVWLTPPR
;
A
#
# COMPACT_ATOMS: atom_id res chain seq x y z
N MET A 1 1.39 30.11 -46.81
CA MET A 1 0.51 29.82 -45.66
C MET A 1 0.54 28.32 -45.38
N LYS A 2 1.45 27.89 -44.52
CA LYS A 2 1.59 26.51 -44.00
C LYS A 2 2.10 26.70 -42.56
N ASN A 3 1.64 25.87 -41.63
CA ASN A 3 2.03 25.79 -40.20
C ASN A 3 0.97 26.28 -39.19
N ILE A 4 -0.26 25.73 -39.27
CA ILE A 4 -1.19 25.72 -38.12
C ILE A 4 -1.57 24.28 -37.71
N ALA A 5 -1.17 23.26 -38.47
CA ALA A 5 -1.55 21.87 -38.23
C ALA A 5 -0.75 21.14 -37.13
N SER A 6 0.22 21.76 -36.47
CA SER A 6 1.13 21.07 -35.55
C SER A 6 0.81 21.24 -34.05
N ILE A 7 -0.29 21.92 -33.69
CA ILE A 7 -0.65 22.17 -32.27
C ILE A 7 -1.81 21.28 -31.78
N PHE A 8 -2.47 20.52 -32.67
CA PHE A 8 -3.59 19.66 -32.29
C PHE A 8 -3.22 18.20 -31.93
N LEU A 9 -1.94 17.83 -31.94
CA LEU A 9 -1.50 16.43 -31.73
C LEU A 9 -1.02 16.12 -30.29
N LEU A 10 -1.32 16.96 -29.29
CA LEU A 10 -0.90 16.71 -27.90
C LEU A 10 -2.04 16.54 -26.88
N ILE A 11 -3.31 16.58 -27.31
CA ILE A 11 -4.48 16.47 -26.40
C ILE A 11 -5.19 15.10 -26.52
N ALA A 12 -4.71 14.20 -27.37
CA ALA A 12 -5.33 12.88 -27.58
C ALA A 12 -4.89 11.77 -26.60
N LEU A 13 -4.31 12.11 -25.44
CA LEU A 13 -3.84 11.11 -24.46
C LEU A 13 -4.61 11.08 -23.11
N PHE A 14 -5.71 11.83 -23.00
CA PHE A 14 -6.59 11.80 -21.82
C PHE A 14 -7.98 11.29 -22.20
N ALA A 15 -8.06 10.03 -22.63
CA ALA A 15 -9.30 9.26 -22.65
C ALA A 15 -9.24 8.24 -21.51
N ILE A 16 -9.55 8.69 -20.29
CA ILE A 16 -9.82 7.79 -19.17
C ILE A 16 -11.29 7.37 -19.33
N PRO A 17 -11.62 6.08 -19.48
CA PRO A 17 -13.01 5.65 -19.52
C PRO A 17 -13.63 5.82 -18.13
N PHE A 18 -14.71 6.60 -18.05
CA PHE A 18 -15.63 6.57 -16.92
C PHE A 18 -16.28 5.17 -16.89
N ALA A 19 -15.96 4.37 -15.87
CA ALA A 19 -16.69 3.15 -15.59
C ALA A 19 -18.04 3.51 -14.94
N THR A 20 -19.11 2.97 -15.50
CA THR A 20 -20.48 3.06 -14.99
C THR A 20 -20.63 2.27 -13.69
N ILE A 21 -21.28 2.88 -12.70
CA ILE A 21 -21.68 2.24 -11.45
C ILE A 21 -22.82 1.26 -11.77
N VAL A 22 -22.53 -0.04 -11.70
CA VAL A 22 -23.55 -1.09 -11.65
C VAL A 22 -23.76 -1.41 -10.17
N ASN A 23 -24.96 -1.17 -9.67
CA ASN A 23 -25.37 -1.54 -8.33
C ASN A 23 -25.93 -2.96 -8.39
N ALA A 24 -25.32 -3.90 -7.66
CA ALA A 24 -25.75 -5.30 -7.61
C ALA A 24 -25.77 -5.79 -6.16
N GLN A 25 -26.98 -5.81 -5.62
CA GLN A 25 -27.64 -6.89 -4.89
C GLN A 25 -26.96 -7.50 -3.65
N ASP A 26 -27.65 -7.32 -2.52
CA ASP A 26 -27.42 -7.94 -1.22
C ASP A 26 -27.20 -9.46 -1.31
N THR A 27 -26.21 -9.96 -0.57
CA THR A 27 -26.08 -11.38 -0.25
C THR A 27 -25.68 -11.53 1.22
N GLU A 28 -26.41 -12.43 1.87
CA GLU A 28 -26.60 -12.62 3.30
C GLU A 28 -25.31 -13.00 4.07
N THR A 29 -25.14 -12.36 5.22
CA THR A 29 -24.15 -12.74 6.25
C THR A 29 -24.51 -14.11 6.82
N GLN A 30 -23.70 -15.14 6.53
CA GLN A 30 -23.70 -16.37 7.34
C GLN A 30 -22.99 -16.09 8.67
N THR A 31 -23.76 -16.05 9.75
CA THR A 31 -23.27 -16.18 11.11
C THR A 31 -22.84 -17.63 11.33
N VAL A 32 -21.53 -17.86 11.48
CA VAL A 32 -21.00 -19.15 11.95
C VAL A 32 -20.95 -19.11 13.47
N GLU A 33 -21.87 -19.82 14.11
CA GLU A 33 -21.87 -20.05 15.56
C GLU A 33 -20.68 -20.94 15.98
N LEU A 34 -20.07 -20.52 17.09
CA LEU A 34 -18.85 -21.05 17.68
C LEU A 34 -19.11 -22.40 18.38
N GLY A 35 -18.60 -23.48 17.79
CA GLY A 35 -18.49 -24.78 18.46
C GLY A 35 -17.28 -24.81 19.41
N THR A 36 -17.54 -25.03 20.70
CA THR A 36 -16.52 -25.34 21.72
C THR A 36 -15.87 -26.71 21.46
N THR A 37 -14.54 -26.74 21.36
CA THR A 37 -13.70 -27.92 21.64
C THR A 37 -12.34 -27.41 22.16
N THR A 38 -11.55 -28.24 22.83
CA THR A 38 -10.34 -27.90 23.62
C THR A 38 -9.04 -28.13 22.82
N GLY A 39 -8.13 -27.15 22.79
CA GLY A 39 -6.96 -27.06 21.90
C GLY A 39 -6.32 -25.66 21.98
N ASP A 40 -5.08 -25.52 21.52
CA ASP A 40 -4.30 -24.26 21.54
C ASP A 40 -4.79 -23.32 20.42
N TYR A 41 -6.04 -22.83 20.52
CA TYR A 41 -6.69 -22.10 19.43
C TYR A 41 -6.19 -20.66 19.33
N THR A 42 -6.08 -20.20 18.08
CA THR A 42 -5.93 -18.79 17.77
C THR A 42 -7.33 -18.20 17.64
N LEU A 43 -7.62 -17.21 18.49
CA LEU A 43 -8.85 -16.44 18.41
C LEU A 43 -8.60 -15.25 17.49
N GLU A 44 -9.09 -15.34 16.26
CA GLU A 44 -9.09 -14.22 15.32
C GLU A 44 -10.35 -13.36 15.52
N THR A 45 -10.17 -12.05 15.51
CA THR A 45 -11.24 -11.08 15.69
C THR A 45 -10.97 -9.90 14.78
N GLN A 46 -11.93 -9.58 13.91
CA GLN A 46 -11.91 -8.35 13.15
C GLN A 46 -12.29 -7.19 14.08
N VAL A 47 -11.40 -6.21 14.24
CA VAL A 47 -11.62 -5.03 15.09
C VAL A 47 -12.32 -3.94 14.28
N ASP A 48 -11.87 -3.73 13.06
CA ASP A 48 -12.46 -2.86 12.05
C ASP A 48 -12.11 -3.39 10.64
N ASP A 49 -12.55 -2.70 9.58
CA ASP A 49 -12.34 -3.11 8.18
C ASP A 49 -10.84 -3.28 7.84
N ASN A 50 -9.97 -2.49 8.48
CA ASN A 50 -8.54 -2.43 8.19
C ASN A 50 -7.68 -3.13 9.26
N THR A 51 -8.29 -3.62 10.35
CA THR A 51 -7.56 -4.11 11.52
C THR A 51 -8.11 -5.44 11.99
N THR A 52 -7.25 -6.46 11.98
CA THR A 52 -7.53 -7.78 12.53
C THR A 52 -6.62 -8.06 13.71
N ARG A 53 -7.16 -8.72 14.73
CA ARG A 53 -6.41 -9.23 15.87
C ARG A 53 -6.43 -10.75 15.88
N ALA A 54 -5.32 -11.37 16.23
CA ALA A 54 -5.24 -12.80 16.51
C ALA A 54 -4.56 -13.00 17.86
N THR A 55 -5.26 -13.61 18.81
CA THR A 55 -4.77 -13.85 20.17
C THR A 55 -4.68 -15.32 20.44
N ASN A 56 -3.55 -15.76 20.97
CA ASN A 56 -3.39 -17.11 21.52
C ASN A 56 -2.56 -17.09 22.81
N LYS A 57 -2.23 -18.28 23.33
CA LYS A 57 -1.48 -18.41 24.58
C LYS A 57 -0.10 -17.72 24.55
N TYR A 58 0.52 -17.57 23.39
CA TYR A 58 1.91 -17.14 23.25
C TYR A 58 2.06 -15.72 22.68
N PHE A 59 1.14 -15.28 21.83
CA PHE A 59 1.19 -13.97 21.18
C PHE A 59 -0.20 -13.37 21.03
N ASP A 60 -0.25 -12.08 21.25
CA ASP A 60 -1.28 -11.18 20.77
C ASP A 60 -0.76 -10.45 19.54
N LEU A 61 -1.38 -10.70 18.40
CA LEU A 61 -1.03 -10.08 17.12
C LEU A 61 -2.14 -9.12 16.72
N THR A 62 -1.76 -7.92 16.30
CA THR A 62 -2.67 -6.96 15.66
C THR A 62 -2.08 -6.57 14.32
N LEU A 63 -2.81 -6.84 13.24
CA LEU A 63 -2.45 -6.50 11.89
C LEU A 63 -3.34 -5.36 11.42
N SER A 64 -2.73 -4.26 11.00
CA SER A 64 -3.43 -3.06 10.53
C SER A 64 -2.95 -2.68 9.13
N GLU A 65 -3.92 -2.50 8.23
CA GLU A 65 -3.72 -1.93 6.90
C GLU A 65 -3.52 -0.42 6.99
N GLY A 66 -2.38 0.06 6.49
CA GLY A 66 -2.09 1.48 6.39
C GLY A 66 -2.60 2.10 5.08
N LEU A 67 -2.48 3.42 4.97
CA LEU A 67 -2.91 4.15 3.79
C LEU A 67 -2.18 3.70 2.52
N GLN A 68 -2.95 3.55 1.44
CA GLN A 68 -2.41 3.26 0.13
C GLN A 68 -1.77 4.51 -0.50
N SER A 69 -0.61 4.33 -1.10
CA SER A 69 0.08 5.36 -1.88
C SER A 69 -0.60 5.57 -3.23
N PRO A 70 -1.03 6.80 -3.58
CA PRO A 70 -1.67 7.06 -4.88
C PRO A 70 -0.67 7.02 -6.04
N LEU A 71 0.64 7.15 -5.76
CA LEU A 71 1.72 7.18 -6.74
C LEU A 71 2.08 5.80 -7.27
N ASP A 72 2.31 4.83 -6.38
CA ASP A 72 2.83 3.50 -6.73
C ASP A 72 1.91 2.34 -6.32
N LYS A 73 0.73 2.68 -5.78
CA LYS A 73 -0.31 1.74 -5.32
C LYS A 73 0.15 0.80 -4.21
N SER A 74 1.27 1.10 -3.55
CA SER A 74 1.75 0.32 -2.43
C SER A 74 0.93 0.58 -1.16
N ILE A 75 0.77 -0.45 -0.34
CA ILE A 75 0.07 -0.43 0.94
C ILE A 75 1.08 -0.84 2.01
N THR A 76 1.13 -0.14 3.15
CA THR A 76 2.01 -0.52 4.25
C THR A 76 1.20 -1.16 5.35
N TYR A 77 1.43 -2.44 5.60
CA TYR A 77 0.87 -3.14 6.74
C TYR A 77 1.76 -2.96 7.97
N THR A 78 1.10 -2.84 9.11
CA THR A 78 1.72 -2.73 10.42
C THR A 78 1.26 -3.91 11.28
N LEU A 79 2.22 -4.73 11.71
CA LEU A 79 2.01 -5.81 12.66
C LEU A 79 2.52 -5.37 14.03
N THR A 80 1.62 -5.30 15.00
CA THR A 80 1.94 -5.15 16.42
C THR A 80 1.92 -6.52 17.08
N ILE A 81 2.99 -6.85 17.79
CA ILE A 81 3.20 -8.11 18.49
C ILE A 81 3.33 -7.80 19.98
N VAL A 82 2.48 -8.42 20.79
CA VAL A 82 2.62 -8.48 22.24
C VAL A 82 2.83 -9.94 22.63
N PRO A 83 4.07 -10.36 22.97
CA PRO A 83 4.37 -11.74 23.28
C PRO A 83 4.11 -12.05 24.75
N HIS A 84 3.58 -13.22 25.06
CA HIS A 84 3.40 -13.71 26.44
C HIS A 84 4.59 -14.54 26.93
N VAL A 85 5.61 -14.71 26.07
CA VAL A 85 6.86 -15.44 26.33
C VAL A 85 8.06 -14.65 25.80
N ASP A 86 9.20 -14.73 26.50
CA ASP A 86 10.44 -14.14 26.04
C ASP A 86 11.04 -14.94 24.87
N SER A 87 11.61 -14.26 23.89
CA SER A 87 12.35 -14.93 22.82
C SER A 87 13.49 -14.08 22.27
N SER A 88 14.68 -14.66 22.27
CA SER A 88 15.85 -14.05 21.62
C SER A 88 15.77 -14.13 20.09
N LYS A 89 14.96 -15.04 19.55
CA LYS A 89 14.87 -15.33 18.12
C LYS A 89 13.41 -15.54 17.70
N THR A 90 12.77 -14.45 17.32
CA THR A 90 11.45 -14.44 16.71
C THR A 90 11.57 -14.12 15.22
N GLN A 91 10.90 -14.92 14.38
CA GLN A 91 10.80 -14.72 12.94
C GLN A 91 9.40 -14.25 12.59
N ILE A 92 9.30 -13.32 11.66
CA ILE A 92 8.03 -12.82 11.14
C ILE A 92 8.00 -13.14 9.65
N ILE A 93 7.02 -13.93 9.25
CA ILE A 93 6.82 -14.37 7.88
C ILE A 93 5.57 -13.69 7.36
N TRP A 94 5.71 -13.00 6.24
CA TRP A 94 4.61 -12.37 5.54
C TRP A 94 4.32 -13.15 4.27
N ASP A 95 3.05 -13.53 4.08
CA ASP A 95 2.64 -14.34 2.96
C ASP A 95 1.30 -13.89 2.38
N SER A 96 1.11 -14.09 1.08
CA SER A 96 -0.13 -13.85 0.35
C SER A 96 -0.08 -14.51 -1.04
N SER A 97 -1.06 -14.23 -1.90
CA SER A 97 -1.07 -14.67 -3.30
C SER A 97 0.18 -14.22 -4.06
N SER A 98 0.59 -15.01 -5.06
CA SER A 98 1.74 -14.71 -5.93
C SER A 98 1.59 -13.41 -6.74
N THR A 99 0.39 -12.86 -6.85
CA THR A 99 0.11 -11.56 -7.49
C THR A 99 0.35 -10.36 -6.56
N ILE A 100 0.80 -10.62 -5.34
CA ILE A 100 1.16 -9.61 -4.36
C ILE A 100 2.65 -9.72 -4.06
N LYS A 101 3.37 -8.62 -4.28
CA LYS A 101 4.77 -8.51 -3.87
C LYS A 101 4.83 -7.95 -2.45
N ILE A 102 5.32 -8.75 -1.51
CA ILE A 102 5.54 -8.32 -0.12
C ILE A 102 7.02 -8.02 0.11
N THR A 103 7.31 -6.89 0.74
CA THR A 103 8.66 -6.46 1.13
C THR A 103 8.68 -6.15 2.63
N PRO A 104 9.13 -7.11 3.47
CA PRO A 104 9.27 -6.89 4.91
C PRO A 104 10.28 -5.78 5.22
N LYS A 105 9.98 -4.93 6.21
CA LYS A 105 10.84 -3.83 6.69
C LYS A 105 11.43 -4.15 8.06
N HIS A 106 11.89 -5.38 8.26
CA HIS A 106 12.55 -5.83 9.49
C HIS A 106 13.66 -6.84 9.16
N LYS A 107 14.50 -7.14 10.14
CA LYS A 107 15.49 -8.22 10.04
C LYS A 107 14.76 -9.57 10.09
N GLU A 108 15.36 -10.60 9.50
CA GLU A 108 14.77 -11.97 9.51
C GLU A 108 14.44 -12.44 10.94
N PHE A 109 15.34 -12.18 11.88
CA PHE A 109 15.14 -12.48 13.30
C PHE A 109 15.16 -11.20 14.14
N VAL A 110 14.24 -11.16 15.10
CA VAL A 110 14.08 -10.08 16.07
C VAL A 110 13.97 -10.66 17.47
N SER A 111 14.50 -9.97 18.47
CA SER A 111 14.30 -10.35 19.87
C SER A 111 13.05 -9.66 20.37
N VAL A 112 12.21 -10.39 21.10
CA VAL A 112 11.02 -9.87 21.76
C VAL A 112 11.05 -10.25 23.23
N THR A 113 10.59 -9.36 24.08
CA THR A 113 10.49 -9.59 25.53
C THR A 113 9.03 -9.71 25.91
N LYS A 114 8.74 -10.60 26.84
CA LYS A 114 7.42 -10.83 27.38
C LYS A 114 6.75 -9.52 27.79
N ASP A 115 5.47 -9.41 27.45
CA ASP A 115 4.58 -8.28 27.71
C ASP A 115 5.05 -6.95 27.07
N GLY A 116 6.08 -6.98 26.23
CA GLY A 116 6.55 -5.82 25.46
C GLY A 116 5.76 -5.64 24.17
N GLU A 117 5.54 -4.39 23.75
CA GLU A 117 4.87 -4.08 22.49
C GLU A 117 5.90 -3.81 21.38
N PHE A 118 5.85 -4.62 20.31
CA PHE A 118 6.78 -4.52 19.18
C PHE A 118 6.04 -4.32 17.86
N THR A 119 6.44 -3.31 17.10
CA THR A 119 5.80 -2.98 15.82
C THR A 119 6.73 -3.23 14.65
N TYR A 120 6.25 -4.00 13.67
CA TYR A 120 6.95 -4.32 12.44
C TYR A 120 6.10 -3.97 11.24
N LYS A 121 6.74 -3.65 10.11
CA LYS A 121 6.05 -3.20 8.90
C LYS A 121 6.41 -4.06 7.70
N ALA A 122 5.48 -4.18 6.78
CA ALA A 122 5.70 -4.74 5.45
C ALA A 122 5.07 -3.82 4.41
N THR A 123 5.75 -3.62 3.28
CA THR A 123 5.16 -2.94 2.13
C THR A 123 4.66 -3.99 1.15
N ILE A 124 3.40 -3.85 0.79
CA ILE A 124 2.66 -4.74 -0.09
C ILE A 124 2.38 -4.00 -1.38
N LYS A 125 2.72 -4.60 -2.50
CA LYS A 125 2.50 -4.04 -3.84
C LYS A 125 1.72 -5.04 -4.69
N PRO A 126 0.44 -4.79 -4.96
CA PRO A 126 -0.36 -5.65 -5.81
C PRO A 126 0.00 -5.46 -7.29
N THR A 127 -0.11 -6.54 -8.08
CA THR A 127 0.01 -6.48 -9.54
C THR A 127 -1.33 -6.66 -10.25
N LEU A 128 -2.35 -7.19 -9.57
CA LEU A 128 -3.68 -7.45 -10.11
C LEU A 128 -4.76 -7.14 -9.05
N GLY A 129 -5.94 -6.70 -9.50
CA GLY A 129 -7.12 -6.55 -8.63
C GLY A 129 -7.67 -7.90 -8.17
N GLY A 130 -8.57 -7.89 -7.18
CA GLY A 130 -9.16 -9.07 -6.56
C GLY A 130 -9.09 -9.01 -5.03
N THR A 131 -9.62 -10.06 -4.39
CA THR A 131 -9.58 -10.23 -2.93
C THR A 131 -8.39 -11.10 -2.54
N TYR A 132 -7.64 -10.68 -1.54
CA TYR A 132 -6.42 -11.34 -1.10
C TYR A 132 -6.36 -11.41 0.41
N ASN A 133 -5.91 -12.55 0.95
CA ASN A 133 -5.62 -12.66 2.37
C ASN A 133 -4.14 -12.35 2.58
N ILE A 134 -3.86 -11.31 3.35
CA ILE A 134 -2.53 -10.95 3.82
C ILE A 134 -2.31 -11.65 5.16
N ASN A 135 -1.34 -12.57 5.20
CA ASN A 135 -1.03 -13.34 6.39
C ASN A 135 0.29 -12.86 7.00
N ALA A 136 0.28 -12.63 8.31
CA ALA A 136 1.47 -12.38 9.09
C ALA A 136 1.61 -13.47 10.15
N THR A 137 2.62 -14.32 10.01
CA THR A 137 2.93 -15.41 10.93
C THR A 137 4.14 -15.03 11.78
N VAL A 138 4.00 -15.14 13.09
CA VAL A 138 5.06 -14.89 14.07
C VAL A 138 5.45 -16.22 14.68
N ILE A 139 6.74 -16.56 14.57
CA ILE A 139 7.32 -17.80 15.09
C ILE A 139 8.41 -17.44 16.09
N SER A 140 8.23 -17.82 17.35
CA SER A 140 9.30 -17.77 18.34
C SER A 140 10.02 -19.11 18.40
N TRP A 141 11.32 -19.06 18.14
CA TRP A 141 12.20 -20.22 18.17
C TRP A 141 12.77 -20.39 19.58
N GLN A 142 12.42 -21.48 20.25
CA GLN A 142 13.05 -21.90 21.50
C GLN A 142 13.85 -23.18 21.30
N TYR A 143 14.63 -23.55 22.32
CA TYR A 143 15.48 -24.74 22.29
C TYR A 143 14.68 -26.04 22.07
N ASP A 144 13.53 -26.19 22.74
CA ASP A 144 12.75 -27.44 22.73
C ASP A 144 11.44 -27.37 21.93
N THR A 145 10.90 -26.18 21.69
CA THR A 145 9.61 -26.01 21.00
C THR A 145 9.51 -24.66 20.32
N ASN A 146 8.67 -24.57 19.30
CA ASN A 146 8.41 -23.32 18.60
C ASN A 146 6.97 -22.88 18.87
N TYR A 147 6.79 -21.61 19.18
CA TYR A 147 5.49 -21.02 19.38
C TYR A 147 5.12 -20.18 18.17
N THR A 148 3.93 -20.41 17.63
CA THR A 148 3.46 -19.71 16.44
C THR A 148 2.12 -19.04 16.68
N ASN A 149 1.91 -17.90 16.06
CA ASN A 149 0.60 -17.30 15.90
C ASN A 149 0.53 -16.66 14.50
N THR A 150 -0.63 -16.68 13.87
CA THR A 150 -0.87 -16.09 12.56
C THR A 150 -2.06 -15.16 12.69
N VAL A 151 -1.95 -13.97 12.10
CA VAL A 151 -3.06 -13.06 11.89
C VAL A 151 -3.24 -12.85 10.39
N ASN A 152 -4.50 -12.85 9.94
CA ASN A 152 -4.86 -12.55 8.57
C ASN A 152 -5.67 -11.26 8.46
N ASN A 153 -5.59 -10.60 7.31
CA ASN A 153 -6.47 -9.50 6.95
C ASN A 153 -6.83 -9.62 5.46
N SER A 154 -8.12 -9.44 5.16
CA SER A 154 -8.64 -9.54 3.79
C SER A 154 -8.54 -8.17 3.12
N LEU A 155 -7.71 -8.10 2.08
CA LEU A 155 -7.50 -6.94 1.23
C LEU A 155 -8.31 -7.09 -0.05
N GLU A 156 -9.29 -6.20 -0.27
CA GLU A 156 -10.04 -6.15 -1.52
C GLU A 156 -9.51 -5.03 -2.44
N LEU A 157 -9.12 -5.39 -3.66
CA LEU A 157 -8.59 -4.45 -4.65
C LEU A 157 -9.48 -4.36 -5.89
N SER A 158 -9.82 -3.14 -6.27
CA SER A 158 -10.43 -2.88 -7.57
C SER A 158 -9.47 -3.16 -8.74
N ASN A 159 -10.00 -3.17 -9.97
CA ASN A 159 -9.20 -3.26 -11.20
C ASN A 159 -8.17 -2.12 -11.34
N GLY A 160 -8.40 -0.98 -10.67
CA GLY A 160 -7.44 0.13 -10.59
C GLY A 160 -6.34 -0.07 -9.55
N LEU A 161 -6.26 -1.27 -8.94
CA LEU A 161 -5.38 -1.63 -7.83
C LEU A 161 -5.61 -0.77 -6.60
N VAL A 162 -6.84 -0.28 -6.38
CA VAL A 162 -7.19 0.57 -5.23
C VAL A 162 -7.96 -0.24 -4.19
N SER A 163 -7.53 -0.16 -2.93
CA SER A 163 -8.19 -0.79 -1.78
C SER A 163 -9.65 -0.38 -1.67
N GLN A 164 -10.53 -1.33 -1.35
CA GLN A 164 -11.97 -1.13 -1.19
C GLN A 164 -12.37 -1.42 0.27
N PRO A 165 -13.26 -0.60 0.87
CA PRO A 165 -13.85 0.61 0.30
C PRO A 165 -12.83 1.76 0.17
N ILE A 166 -13.06 2.66 -0.80
CA ILE A 166 -12.17 3.81 -0.99
C ILE A 166 -12.28 4.74 0.22
N THR A 167 -11.16 4.94 0.91
CA THR A 167 -11.11 5.82 2.08
C THR A 167 -11.05 7.30 1.66
N PRO A 168 -11.65 8.22 2.44
CA PRO A 168 -11.53 9.66 2.22
C PRO A 168 -10.07 10.12 2.20
N GLU A 169 -9.22 9.54 3.04
CA GLU A 169 -7.79 9.82 3.15
C GLU A 169 -7.07 9.54 1.83
N TYR A 170 -7.35 8.40 1.20
CA TYR A 170 -6.78 8.08 -0.12
C TYR A 170 -7.22 9.11 -1.17
N THR A 171 -8.50 9.49 -1.18
CA THR A 171 -9.03 10.49 -2.11
C THR A 171 -8.32 11.84 -1.94
N ILE A 172 -8.10 12.28 -0.70
CA ILE A 172 -7.35 13.51 -0.39
C ILE A 172 -5.91 13.40 -0.93
N LEU A 173 -5.22 12.28 -0.72
CA LEU A 173 -3.86 12.07 -1.22
C LEU A 173 -3.78 12.11 -2.75
N VAL A 174 -4.76 11.55 -3.46
CA VAL A 174 -4.87 11.64 -4.93
C VAL A 174 -5.01 13.11 -5.37
N VAL A 175 -5.89 13.88 -4.73
CA VAL A 175 -6.07 15.31 -5.06
C VAL A 175 -4.79 16.10 -4.83
N ILE A 176 -4.12 15.89 -3.70
CA ILE A 176 -2.83 16.52 -3.39
C ILE A 176 -1.79 16.16 -4.46
N GLN A 177 -1.70 14.89 -4.86
CA GLN A 177 -0.77 14.45 -5.90
C GLN A 177 -1.02 15.20 -7.22
N ILE A 178 -2.28 15.35 -7.63
CA ILE A 178 -2.64 16.09 -8.85
C ILE A 178 -2.22 17.56 -8.74
N LEU A 179 -2.49 18.22 -7.61
CA LEU A 179 -2.11 19.61 -7.39
C LEU A 179 -0.58 19.81 -7.44
N VAL A 180 0.19 18.88 -6.87
CA VAL A 180 1.66 18.90 -6.94
C VAL A 180 2.15 18.76 -8.38
N ILE A 181 1.59 17.82 -9.15
CA ILE A 181 1.94 17.62 -10.57
C ILE A 181 1.64 18.88 -11.39
N LEU A 182 0.49 19.52 -11.17
CA LEU A 182 0.13 20.77 -11.84
C LEU A 182 1.08 21.90 -11.45
N GLY A 183 1.43 22.02 -10.17
CA GLY A 183 2.39 23.02 -9.69
C GLY A 183 3.77 22.87 -10.32
N ILE A 184 4.32 21.66 -10.34
CA ILE A 184 5.62 21.36 -10.96
C ILE A 184 5.56 21.63 -12.47
N SER A 185 4.48 21.23 -13.14
CA SER A 185 4.30 21.46 -14.58
C SER A 185 4.26 22.96 -14.91
N GLY A 186 3.55 23.76 -14.10
CA GLY A 186 3.50 25.22 -14.26
C GLY A 186 4.89 25.86 -14.11
N LEU A 187 5.64 25.46 -13.08
CA LEU A 187 7.01 25.94 -12.87
C LEU A 187 7.95 25.52 -14.01
N ALA A 188 7.82 24.29 -14.52
CA ALA A 188 8.61 23.80 -15.64
C ALA A 188 8.35 24.60 -16.92
N ILE A 189 7.09 24.91 -17.22
CA ILE A 189 6.72 25.75 -18.38
C ILE A 189 7.30 27.16 -18.22
N TRP A 190 7.11 27.79 -17.06
CA TRP A 190 7.60 29.14 -16.80
C TRP A 190 9.13 29.21 -16.89
N GLY A 191 9.84 28.27 -16.24
CA GLY A 191 11.30 28.16 -16.32
C GLY A 191 11.80 27.89 -17.73
N GLY A 192 11.10 27.05 -18.50
CA GLY A 192 11.40 26.77 -19.90
C GLY A 192 11.30 28.01 -20.79
N ILE A 193 10.28 28.86 -20.60
CA ILE A 193 10.13 30.12 -21.32
C ILE A 193 11.30 31.06 -21.02
N GLU A 194 11.66 31.22 -19.74
CA GLU A 194 12.70 32.17 -19.34
C GLU A 194 14.11 31.72 -19.77
N LEU A 195 14.38 30.41 -19.68
CA LEU A 195 15.61 29.82 -20.23
C LEU A 195 15.67 29.97 -21.75
N SER A 196 14.58 29.70 -22.46
CA SER A 196 14.53 29.83 -23.93
C SER A 196 14.85 31.24 -24.38
N LYS A 197 14.33 32.27 -23.69
CA LYS A 197 14.67 33.67 -23.97
C LYS A 197 16.17 33.95 -23.80
N LYS A 198 16.80 33.42 -22.74
CA LYS A 198 18.25 33.56 -22.51
C LYS A 198 19.06 32.85 -23.60
N PHE A 199 18.70 31.63 -23.96
CA PHE A 199 19.36 30.89 -25.03
C PHE A 199 19.26 31.64 -26.35
N ILE A 200 18.06 32.05 -26.77
CA ILE A 200 17.85 32.80 -28.02
C ILE A 200 18.71 34.07 -28.08
N LYS A 201 18.83 34.83 -26.98
CA LYS A 201 19.71 36.01 -26.93
C LYS A 201 21.17 35.61 -27.17
N LYS A 202 21.64 34.54 -26.54
CA LYS A 202 23.03 34.06 -26.67
C LYS A 202 23.31 33.53 -28.08
N THR A 203 22.39 32.75 -28.66
CA THR A 203 22.53 32.26 -30.04
C THR A 203 22.48 33.40 -31.04
N LYS A 204 21.64 34.42 -30.81
CA LYS A 204 21.56 35.59 -31.69
C LYS A 204 22.90 36.36 -31.73
N VAL A 205 23.55 36.55 -30.58
CA VAL A 205 24.88 37.16 -30.50
C VAL A 205 25.93 36.32 -31.24
N TRP A 206 25.88 35.00 -31.10
CA TRP A 206 26.81 34.10 -31.77
C TRP A 206 26.62 34.04 -33.30
N LEU A 207 25.38 34.13 -33.78
CA LEU A 207 25.03 34.12 -35.22
C LEU A 207 25.22 35.47 -35.92
N THR A 208 25.33 36.58 -35.17
CA THR A 208 25.70 37.87 -35.76
C THR A 208 27.22 38.03 -35.77
N PRO A 209 27.87 38.16 -36.94
CA PRO A 209 29.31 38.37 -37.00
C PRO A 209 29.69 39.69 -36.30
N PRO A 210 30.85 39.74 -35.63
CA PRO A 210 31.33 40.95 -34.97
C PRO A 210 31.49 42.07 -36.01
N ARG A 211 30.94 43.24 -35.71
CA ARG A 211 31.20 44.48 -36.45
C ARG A 211 32.50 45.10 -35.98
#